data_AF-A0A5E6QSJ8-F1
#
_entry.id   AF-A0A5E6QSJ8-F1
#
_cell.length_a   1.000
_cell.length_b   1.000
_cell.length_c   1.000
_cell.angle_alpha   90.00
_cell.angle_beta   90.00
_cell.angle_gamma   90.00
#
_symmetry.space_group_name_H-M   'P 1'
#
loop_
_entity.id
_entity.type
_entity.pdbx_description
1 polymer ?
#
loop_
_entity_poly.entity_id
_entity_poly.type
_entity_poly.pdbx_seq_one_letter_code
_entity_poly.pdbx_strand_id
1 'polypeptide(L)'
;MLLKTALTTAALLGSLLVASSALAHAHLKSSTPAADSTVAPPPSELSLVFTEGVEADFSTVTLTKDGDEVLVKTLSTNGSDKNTLIVSPAAPLTAGDYTVKWNVTSVDTHKLEGTYSFTVGE
;
A
#
# COMPACT_ATOMS: atom_id res chain seq x y z
N MET A 1 29.49 40.25 -24.30
CA MET A 1 28.52 39.27 -24.87
C MET A 1 28.85 37.84 -24.45
N LEU A 2 30.14 37.44 -24.45
CA LEU A 2 30.65 36.13 -24.01
C LEU A 2 30.36 35.76 -22.54
N LEU A 3 30.40 36.73 -21.62
CA LEU A 3 30.12 36.47 -20.18
C LEU A 3 28.64 36.19 -19.91
N LYS A 4 27.74 36.80 -20.69
CA LYS A 4 26.29 36.58 -20.61
C LYS A 4 25.88 35.21 -21.17
N THR A 5 26.57 34.76 -22.22
CA THR A 5 26.39 33.41 -22.79
C THR A 5 26.91 32.34 -21.85
N ALA A 6 28.08 32.53 -21.23
CA ALA A 6 28.61 31.57 -20.25
C ALA A 6 27.71 31.42 -19.01
N LEU A 7 27.12 32.52 -18.53
CA LEU A 7 26.21 32.49 -17.37
C LEU A 7 24.87 31.80 -17.69
N THR A 8 24.40 31.92 -18.94
CA THR A 8 23.17 31.27 -19.40
C THR A 8 23.37 29.77 -19.65
N THR A 9 24.53 29.33 -20.16
CA THR A 9 24.84 27.89 -20.26
C THR A 9 25.00 27.24 -18.89
N ALA A 10 25.66 27.91 -17.93
CA ALA A 10 25.83 27.36 -16.58
C ALA A 10 24.49 27.19 -15.84
N ALA A 11 23.56 28.16 -15.98
CA ALA A 11 22.22 28.06 -15.40
C ALA A 11 21.40 26.93 -16.04
N LEU A 12 21.53 26.71 -17.35
CA LEU A 12 20.85 25.62 -18.05
C LEU A 12 21.36 24.24 -17.61
N LEU A 13 22.69 24.07 -17.48
CA LEU A 13 23.28 22.81 -16.98
C LEU A 13 22.92 22.51 -15.51
N GLY A 14 22.77 23.53 -14.67
CA GLY A 14 22.34 23.34 -13.27
C GLY A 14 20.91 22.81 -13.14
N SER A 15 20.03 23.12 -14.10
CA SER A 15 18.62 22.67 -14.08
C SER A 15 18.41 21.19 -14.42
N LEU A 16 19.37 20.55 -15.11
CA LEU A 16 19.30 19.12 -15.47
C LEU A 16 19.61 18.17 -14.31
N LEU A 17 20.13 18.67 -13.19
CA LEU A 17 20.54 17.84 -12.05
C LEU A 17 19.43 17.66 -11.00
N VAL A 18 18.26 18.27 -11.18
CA VAL A 18 17.10 18.10 -10.30
C VAL A 18 16.11 17.12 -10.96
N ALA A 19 16.59 15.90 -11.24
CA ALA A 19 15.68 14.78 -11.47
C ALA A 19 15.25 14.25 -10.09
N SER A 20 14.19 14.83 -9.52
CA SER A 20 13.53 14.22 -8.37
C SER A 20 13.10 12.81 -8.77
N SER A 21 13.53 11.80 -8.01
CA SER A 21 13.03 10.45 -8.16
C SER A 21 11.51 10.49 -7.98
N ALA A 22 10.76 10.42 -9.08
CA ALA A 22 9.33 10.19 -9.01
C ALA A 22 9.16 8.77 -8.47
N LEU A 23 8.67 8.63 -7.23
CA LEU A 23 8.08 7.38 -6.75
C LEU A 23 6.83 7.14 -7.60
N ALA A 24 6.99 6.58 -8.79
CA ALA A 24 5.97 6.57 -9.82
C ALA A 24 4.93 5.44 -9.69
N HIS A 25 4.97 4.66 -8.61
CA HIS A 25 4.04 3.56 -8.39
C HIS A 25 3.61 3.52 -6.92
N ALA A 26 2.36 3.14 -6.69
CA ALA A 26 1.89 2.82 -5.35
C ALA A 26 2.69 1.64 -4.78
N HIS A 27 3.14 1.76 -3.54
CA HIS A 27 3.76 0.70 -2.76
C HIS A 27 3.11 0.63 -1.40
N LEU A 28 3.05 -0.56 -0.79
CA LEU A 28 2.60 -0.68 0.60
C LEU A 28 3.61 0.06 1.49
N LYS A 29 3.14 1.10 2.17
CA LYS A 29 3.91 1.93 3.09
C LYS A 29 3.87 1.37 4.51
N SER A 30 2.70 0.92 4.95
CA SER A 30 2.48 0.33 6.26
C SER A 30 1.20 -0.49 6.29
N SER A 31 1.10 -1.41 7.25
CA SER A 31 -0.10 -2.19 7.50
C SER A 31 -0.49 -2.19 8.98
N THR A 32 -1.76 -2.43 9.25
CA THR A 32 -2.29 -2.74 10.58
C THR A 32 -3.21 -3.95 10.45
N PRO A 33 -2.90 -5.10 11.07
CA PRO A 33 -1.66 -5.40 11.81
C PRO A 33 -0.38 -5.23 10.98
N ALA A 34 0.71 -4.86 11.65
CA ALA A 34 2.01 -4.69 11.00
C ALA A 34 2.56 -6.06 10.55
N ALA A 35 3.38 -6.06 9.50
CA ALA A 35 4.09 -7.25 9.06
C ALA A 35 4.90 -7.88 10.21
N ASP A 36 4.83 -9.20 10.31
CA ASP A 36 5.50 -10.05 11.31
C ASP A 36 5.14 -9.72 12.77
N SER A 37 4.05 -8.96 12.99
CA SER A 37 3.59 -8.62 14.33
C SER A 37 2.66 -9.69 14.91
N THR A 38 2.62 -9.78 16.23
CA THR A 38 1.58 -10.51 16.98
C THR A 38 0.63 -9.50 17.61
N VAL A 39 -0.68 -9.68 17.42
CA VAL A 39 -1.72 -8.79 17.95
C VAL A 39 -2.71 -9.53 18.84
N ALA A 40 -3.13 -8.89 19.93
CA ALA A 40 -4.25 -9.27 20.78
C ALA A 40 -4.84 -7.99 21.38
N PRO A 41 -6.16 -7.75 21.33
CA PRO A 41 -7.21 -8.62 20.78
C PRO A 41 -7.17 -8.73 19.24
N PRO A 42 -7.90 -9.68 18.63
CA PRO A 42 -8.03 -9.80 17.18
C PRO A 42 -8.60 -8.50 16.57
N PRO A 43 -8.04 -7.99 15.47
CA PRO A 43 -8.54 -6.77 14.85
C PRO A 43 -9.89 -7.04 14.14
N SER A 44 -10.77 -6.05 14.16
CA SER A 44 -12.06 -6.11 13.42
C SER A 44 -11.89 -5.87 11.92
N GLU A 45 -10.81 -5.21 11.53
CA GLU A 45 -10.47 -4.89 10.15
C GLU A 45 -8.95 -4.81 9.99
N LEU A 46 -8.47 -4.98 8.77
CA LEU A 46 -7.09 -4.72 8.40
C LEU A 46 -7.02 -3.41 7.62
N SER A 47 -5.92 -2.68 7.78
CA SER A 47 -5.65 -1.44 7.06
C SER A 47 -4.32 -1.54 6.34
N LEU A 48 -4.33 -1.35 5.03
CA LEU A 48 -3.15 -1.32 4.17
C LEU A 48 -3.00 0.11 3.63
N VAL A 49 -1.93 0.79 4.04
CA VAL A 49 -1.64 2.17 3.62
C VAL A 49 -0.62 2.13 2.50
N PHE A 50 -0.97 2.71 1.36
CA PHE A 50 -0.15 2.81 0.17
C PHE A 50 0.45 4.22 0.03
N THR A 51 1.55 4.33 -0.72
CA THR A 51 2.16 5.63 -1.07
C THR A 51 1.30 6.48 -1.99
N GLU A 52 0.38 5.86 -2.74
CA GLU A 52 -0.60 6.52 -3.62
C GLU A 52 -1.99 5.89 -3.44
N GLY A 53 -3.02 6.58 -3.93
CA GLY A 53 -4.40 6.10 -3.87
C GLY A 53 -4.61 4.80 -4.65
N VAL A 54 -5.52 3.96 -4.17
CA VAL A 54 -5.93 2.72 -4.84
C VAL A 54 -7.44 2.70 -5.12
N GLU A 55 -7.87 1.96 -6.12
CA GLU A 55 -9.28 1.79 -6.47
C GLU A 55 -9.80 0.45 -5.94
N ALA A 56 -10.61 0.48 -4.87
CA ALA A 56 -11.11 -0.72 -4.19
C ALA A 56 -11.90 -1.66 -5.12
N ASP A 57 -12.73 -1.12 -6.01
CA ASP A 57 -13.57 -1.90 -6.93
C ASP A 57 -12.76 -2.68 -7.99
N PHE A 58 -11.50 -2.27 -8.21
CA PHE A 58 -10.56 -2.92 -9.14
C PHE A 58 -9.42 -3.62 -8.39
N SER A 59 -9.61 -3.88 -7.10
CA SER A 59 -8.62 -4.47 -6.20
C SER A 59 -9.16 -5.74 -5.54
N THR A 60 -8.25 -6.60 -5.11
CA THR A 60 -8.55 -7.87 -4.43
C THR A 60 -7.60 -8.08 -3.27
N VAL A 61 -8.11 -8.71 -2.20
CA VAL A 61 -7.33 -9.17 -1.06
C VAL A 61 -7.76 -10.59 -0.72
N THR A 62 -6.80 -11.49 -0.62
CA THR A 62 -6.97 -12.83 -0.08
C THR A 62 -6.39 -12.87 1.32
N LEU A 63 -7.22 -13.23 2.30
CA LEU A 63 -6.80 -13.46 3.67
C LEU A 63 -6.80 -14.97 3.91
N THR A 64 -5.72 -15.52 4.43
CA THR A 64 -5.65 -16.93 4.84
C THR A 64 -5.22 -17.03 6.29
N LYS A 65 -5.77 -18.00 7.01
CA LYS A 65 -5.38 -18.38 8.38
C LYS A 65 -4.87 -19.81 8.36
N ASP A 66 -3.64 -20.04 8.80
CA ASP A 66 -3.02 -21.38 8.88
C ASP A 66 -3.12 -22.18 7.56
N GLY A 67 -3.18 -21.48 6.42
CA GLY A 67 -3.34 -22.04 5.07
C GLY A 67 -4.78 -22.11 4.54
N ASP A 68 -5.79 -21.91 5.39
CA ASP A 68 -7.20 -21.91 5.01
C ASP A 68 -7.69 -20.48 4.68
N GLU A 69 -8.52 -20.35 3.64
CA GLU A 69 -9.05 -19.04 3.25
C GLU A 69 -10.05 -18.49 4.28
N VAL A 70 -9.88 -17.22 4.63
CA VAL A 70 -10.80 -16.45 5.46
C VAL A 70 -11.57 -15.50 4.55
N LEU A 71 -12.90 -15.65 4.55
CA LEU A 71 -13.76 -14.84 3.70
C LEU A 71 -13.64 -13.35 4.04
N VAL A 72 -13.32 -12.53 3.04
CA VAL A 72 -13.39 -11.07 3.11
C VAL A 72 -14.78 -10.62 2.71
N LYS A 73 -15.42 -9.78 3.54
CA LYS A 73 -16.77 -9.25 3.30
C LYS A 73 -16.76 -8.03 2.41
N THR A 74 -15.87 -7.08 2.69
CA THR A 74 -15.78 -5.81 1.97
C THR A 74 -14.35 -5.34 1.85
N LEU A 75 -14.08 -4.68 0.73
CA LEU A 75 -12.93 -3.81 0.51
C LEU A 75 -13.45 -2.39 0.30
N SER A 76 -12.82 -1.43 0.95
CA SER A 76 -13.14 -0.01 0.78
C SER A 76 -11.89 0.84 0.96
N THR A 77 -11.93 2.07 0.46
CA THR A 77 -10.87 3.05 0.70
C THR A 77 -11.34 4.10 1.68
N ASN A 78 -10.44 4.55 2.55
CA ASN A 78 -10.66 5.69 3.43
C ASN A 78 -9.81 6.89 3.00
N GLY A 79 -10.25 8.10 3.37
CA GLY A 79 -9.60 9.36 3.03
C GLY A 79 -9.96 9.87 1.63
N SER A 80 -9.79 11.17 1.42
CA SER A 80 -10.00 11.79 0.09
C SER A 80 -8.94 11.37 -0.93
N ASP A 81 -7.78 10.93 -0.47
CA ASP A 81 -6.65 10.47 -1.28
C ASP A 81 -6.74 8.98 -1.63
N LYS A 82 -7.64 8.22 -0.98
CA LYS A 82 -7.83 6.77 -1.16
C LYS A 82 -6.57 5.94 -0.90
N ASN A 83 -5.61 6.46 -0.14
CA ASN A 83 -4.34 5.78 0.12
C ASN A 83 -4.47 4.60 1.10
N THR A 84 -5.59 4.49 1.80
CA THR A 84 -5.81 3.45 2.80
C THR A 84 -6.87 2.49 2.32
N LEU A 85 -6.49 1.23 2.07
CA LEU A 85 -7.41 0.13 1.78
C LEU A 85 -7.80 -0.55 3.09
N ILE A 86 -9.10 -0.58 3.38
CA ILE A 86 -9.69 -1.26 4.53
C ILE A 86 -10.21 -2.62 4.08
N VAL A 87 -9.82 -3.66 4.81
CA VAL A 87 -10.22 -5.06 4.57
C VAL A 87 -11.06 -5.51 5.75
N SER A 88 -12.33 -5.79 5.52
CA SER A 88 -13.24 -6.28 6.57
C SER A 88 -13.48 -7.78 6.40
N PRO A 89 -13.01 -8.62 7.34
CA PRO A 89 -13.34 -10.05 7.37
C PRO A 89 -14.85 -10.27 7.52
N ALA A 90 -15.35 -11.40 7.03
CA ALA A 90 -16.77 -11.78 7.15
C ALA A 90 -17.15 -12.29 8.55
N ALA A 91 -16.16 -12.72 9.33
CA ALA A 91 -16.31 -13.15 10.72
C ALA A 91 -15.14 -12.64 11.57
N PRO A 92 -15.30 -12.51 12.90
CA PRO A 92 -14.20 -12.14 13.78
C PRO A 92 -12.98 -13.05 13.61
N LEU A 93 -11.79 -12.45 13.58
CA LEU A 93 -10.55 -13.20 13.52
C LEU A 93 -10.33 -13.96 14.84
N THR A 94 -9.78 -15.16 14.73
CA THR A 94 -9.41 -16.03 15.85
C THR A 94 -7.90 -16.23 15.90
N ALA A 95 -7.36 -16.69 17.03
CA ALA A 95 -5.92 -16.94 17.18
C ALA A 95 -5.36 -17.87 16.08
N GLY A 96 -4.18 -17.54 15.54
CA GLY A 96 -3.52 -18.26 14.46
C GLY A 96 -2.66 -17.35 13.58
N ASP A 97 -1.98 -17.94 12.60
CA ASP A 97 -1.10 -17.22 11.68
C ASP A 97 -1.87 -16.80 10.42
N TYR A 98 -1.82 -15.51 10.12
CA TYR A 98 -2.52 -14.93 8.98
C TYR A 98 -1.55 -14.50 7.90
N THR A 99 -1.93 -14.70 6.65
CA THR A 99 -1.28 -14.12 5.48
C THR A 99 -2.28 -13.25 4.73
N VAL A 100 -1.85 -12.04 4.41
CA VAL A 100 -2.58 -11.07 3.61
C VAL A 100 -1.88 -10.97 2.27
N LYS A 101 -2.55 -11.39 1.21
CA LYS A 101 -2.09 -11.18 -0.17
C LYS A 101 -3.01 -10.19 -0.86
N TRP A 102 -2.45 -9.20 -1.54
CA TRP A 102 -3.23 -8.21 -2.28
C TRP A 102 -2.80 -8.13 -3.74
N ASN A 103 -3.76 -7.81 -4.60
CA ASN A 103 -3.55 -7.34 -5.96
C ASN A 103 -4.44 -6.11 -6.14
N VAL A 104 -3.84 -4.93 -6.19
CA VAL A 104 -4.55 -3.65 -6.19
C VAL A 104 -4.25 -2.88 -7.47
N THR A 105 -5.21 -2.04 -7.87
CA THR A 105 -5.05 -1.09 -8.97
C THR A 105 -4.93 0.31 -8.37
N SER A 106 -3.83 1.01 -8.63
CA SER A 106 -3.65 2.41 -8.21
C SER A 106 -4.52 3.36 -9.05
N VAL A 107 -4.74 4.57 -8.55
CA VAL A 107 -5.52 5.63 -9.24
C VAL A 107 -4.88 6.07 -10.57
N ASP A 108 -3.59 5.80 -10.76
CA ASP A 108 -2.85 6.03 -12.01
C ASP A 108 -2.89 4.82 -12.97
N THR A 109 -3.73 3.81 -12.68
CA THR A 109 -4.02 2.61 -13.48
C THR A 109 -2.98 1.48 -13.48
N HIS A 110 -1.95 1.54 -12.63
CA HIS A 110 -1.00 0.44 -12.48
C HIS A 110 -1.51 -0.65 -11.54
N LYS A 111 -1.15 -1.90 -11.84
CA LYS A 111 -1.42 -3.04 -10.96
C LYS A 111 -0.19 -3.36 -10.13
N LEU A 112 -0.41 -3.60 -8.84
CA LEU A 112 0.62 -3.95 -7.88
C LEU A 112 0.11 -5.07 -6.99
N GLU A 113 1.02 -5.96 -6.63
CA GLU A 113 0.76 -7.08 -5.74
C GLU A 113 1.76 -7.12 -4.60
N GLY A 114 1.39 -7.81 -3.54
CA GLY A 114 2.28 -8.08 -2.43
C GLY A 114 1.66 -9.03 -1.42
N THR A 115 2.47 -9.36 -0.43
CA THR A 115 2.08 -10.26 0.65
C THR A 115 2.78 -9.85 1.95
N TYR A 116 2.09 -10.02 3.07
CA TYR A 116 2.70 -9.95 4.41
C TYR A 116 1.95 -10.90 5.35
N SER A 117 2.57 -11.25 6.47
CA SER A 117 1.97 -12.10 7.50
C SER A 117 1.89 -11.38 8.85
N PHE A 118 0.95 -11.80 9.70
CA PHE A 118 0.84 -11.40 11.09
C PHE A 118 0.20 -12.53 11.91
N THR A 119 0.37 -12.54 13.21
CA THR A 119 -0.20 -13.55 14.10
C THR A 119 -1.27 -12.90 14.99
N VAL A 120 -2.40 -13.57 15.15
CA VAL A 120 -3.36 -13.24 16.22
C VAL A 120 -3.05 -14.13 17.41
N GLY A 121 -2.73 -13.53 18.54
CA GLY A 121 -2.47 -14.25 19.79
C GLY A 121 -3.75 -14.84 20.42
N GLU A 122 -3.57 -15.78 21.35
CA GLU A 122 -4.66 -16.33 22.17
C GLU A 122 -5.34 -15.30 23.09
#